data_AF-A0A519YZE1-F1
#
_entry.id   AF-A0A519YZE1-F1
#
_cell.length_a   1.000
_cell.length_b   1.000
_cell.length_c   1.000
_cell.angle_alpha   90.00
_cell.angle_beta   90.00
_cell.angle_gamma   90.00
#
_symmetry.space_group_name_H-M   'P 1'
#
loop_
_entity.id
_entity.type
_entity.pdbx_description
1 polymer ?
#
loop_
_entity_poly.entity_id
_entity_poly.type
_entity_poly.pdbx_seq_one_letter_code
_entity_poly.pdbx_strand_id
1 'polypeptide(L)'
;MSCIETAAPHQFNNAVLAYVRLFTERQRGYTQRVLEREQFYFPTFEKYLAQYNLPQELKYLAVVESALIPTAKSPVGAVGLWQ
;
A
#
# COMPACT_ATOMS: atom_id res chain seq x y z
N MET A 1 1.83 -14.92 -19.13
CA MET A 1 1.84 -14.09 -17.91
C MET A 1 0.40 -13.95 -17.48
N SER A 2 -0.03 -14.72 -16.48
CA SER A 2 -1.38 -14.57 -15.93
C SER A 2 -1.46 -13.24 -15.18
N CYS A 3 -2.51 -12.49 -15.45
CA CYS A 3 -2.83 -11.26 -14.75
C CYS A 3 -3.02 -11.58 -13.27
N ILE A 4 -2.64 -10.65 -12.39
CA ILE A 4 -3.15 -10.66 -11.00
C ILE A 4 -4.66 -10.39 -11.12
N GLU A 5 -5.48 -11.25 -10.52
CA GLU A 5 -6.91 -11.02 -10.41
C GLU A 5 -7.16 -9.92 -9.38
N THR A 6 -7.54 -8.73 -9.86
CA THR A 6 -7.83 -7.58 -9.00
C THR A 6 -9.15 -6.93 -9.44
N ALA A 7 -9.88 -6.37 -8.47
CA ALA A 7 -11.15 -5.67 -8.69
C ALA A 7 -11.02 -4.44 -9.61
N ALA A 8 -9.82 -3.85 -9.71
CA ALA A 8 -9.51 -2.75 -10.61
C ALA A 8 -8.69 -3.24 -11.82
N PRO A 9 -8.95 -2.74 -13.04
CA PRO A 9 -8.17 -3.08 -14.21
C PRO A 9 -6.74 -2.52 -14.08
N HIS A 10 -5.74 -3.39 -14.25
CA HIS A 10 -4.34 -3.01 -14.22
C HIS A 10 -3.65 -3.31 -15.54
N GLN A 11 -2.88 -2.36 -16.05
CA GLN A 11 -2.03 -2.55 -17.23
C GLN A 11 -0.59 -2.68 -16.78
N PHE A 12 0.08 -3.74 -17.23
CA PHE A 12 1.51 -3.90 -17.01
C PHE A 12 2.29 -3.28 -18.18
N ASN A 13 3.15 -2.30 -17.88
CA ASN A 13 3.98 -1.63 -18.86
C ASN A 13 5.38 -1.33 -18.28
N ASN A 14 6.27 -0.75 -19.08
CA ASN A 14 7.64 -0.47 -18.65
C ASN A 14 7.74 0.51 -17.49
N ALA A 15 6.80 1.45 -17.35
CA ALA A 15 6.76 2.36 -16.21
C ALA A 15 6.42 1.61 -14.92
N VAL A 16 5.40 0.74 -14.94
CA VAL A 16 5.06 -0.14 -13.81
C VAL A 16 6.24 -1.04 -13.44
N LEU A 17 6.89 -1.67 -14.43
CA LEU A 17 8.06 -2.50 -14.18
C LEU A 17 9.21 -1.72 -13.53
N ALA A 18 9.42 -0.45 -13.89
CA ALA A 18 10.42 0.40 -13.25
C ALA A 18 10.13 0.62 -11.76
N TYR A 19 8.87 0.83 -11.37
CA TYR A 19 8.46 0.93 -9.96
C TYR A 19 8.59 -0.40 -9.22
N VAL A 20 8.24 -1.52 -9.87
CA VAL A 20 8.45 -2.85 -9.29
C VAL A 20 9.92 -3.01 -8.92
N ARG A 21 10.85 -2.76 -9.87
CA ARG A 21 12.30 -2.83 -9.61
C ARG A 21 12.77 -1.83 -8.56
N LEU A 22 12.22 -0.63 -8.54
CA LEU A 22 12.57 0.38 -7.53
C LEU A 22 12.34 -0.17 -6.12
N PHE A 23 11.17 -0.74 -5.85
CA PHE A 23 10.82 -1.23 -4.51
C PHE A 23 11.40 -2.60 -4.20
N THR A 24 11.58 -3.48 -5.19
CA THR A 24 12.10 -4.84 -4.94
C THR A 24 13.63 -4.94 -4.98
N GLU A 25 14.33 -4.04 -5.67
CA GLU A 25 15.79 -4.11 -5.85
C GLU A 25 16.51 -2.95 -5.17
N ARG A 26 16.04 -1.70 -5.37
CA ARG A 26 16.79 -0.50 -4.93
C ARG A 26 16.38 -0.01 -3.55
N GLN A 27 15.10 -0.09 -3.21
CA GLN A 27 14.52 0.40 -1.95
C GLN A 27 14.08 -0.74 -1.03
N ARG A 28 14.81 -1.85 -1.02
CA ARG A 28 14.46 -3.03 -0.22
C ARG A 28 14.25 -2.74 1.26
N GLY A 29 15.05 -1.84 1.84
CA GLY A 29 14.89 -1.45 3.25
C GLY A 29 13.60 -0.66 3.54
N TYR A 30 13.11 0.12 2.58
CA TYR A 30 11.80 0.76 2.68
C TYR A 30 10.70 -0.30 2.66
N THR A 31 10.72 -1.19 1.67
CA THR A 31 9.72 -2.25 1.53
C THR A 31 9.72 -3.19 2.71
N GLN A 32 10.88 -3.57 3.24
CA GLN A 32 10.98 -4.37 4.45
C GLN A 32 10.25 -3.72 5.64
N ARG A 33 10.48 -2.43 5.89
CA ARG A 33 9.80 -1.71 6.98
C ARG A 33 8.29 -1.61 6.78
N VAL A 34 7.83 -1.49 5.54
CA VAL A 34 6.40 -1.54 5.22
C VAL A 34 5.84 -2.93 5.55
N LEU A 35 6.49 -4.01 5.10
CA LEU A 35 6.08 -5.38 5.39
C LEU A 35 6.07 -5.69 6.90
N GLU A 36 7.01 -5.15 7.66
CA GLU A 36 7.01 -5.27 9.12
C GLU A 36 5.78 -4.58 9.76
N ARG A 37 5.37 -3.42 9.25
CA ARG A 37 4.21 -2.67 9.76
C ARG A 37 2.88 -3.22 9.29
N GLU A 38 2.83 -3.79 8.09
CA GLU A 38 1.60 -4.32 7.50
C GLU A 38 0.98 -5.38 8.41
N GLN A 39 1.81 -6.20 9.07
CA GLN A 39 1.40 -7.24 10.00
C GLN A 39 0.55 -6.68 11.17
N PHE A 40 0.75 -5.42 11.55
CA PHE A 40 -0.02 -4.76 12.61
C PHE A 40 -1.28 -4.06 12.09
N TYR A 41 -1.20 -3.42 10.93
CA TYR A 41 -2.28 -2.53 10.45
C TYR A 41 -3.24 -3.20 9.49
N PHE A 42 -2.79 -4.11 8.62
CA PHE A 42 -3.64 -4.74 7.61
C PHE A 42 -4.79 -5.53 8.24
N PRO A 43 -4.63 -6.32 9.32
CA PRO A 43 -5.77 -7.01 9.93
C PRO A 43 -6.89 -6.05 10.37
N THR A 44 -6.51 -4.85 10.83
CA THR A 44 -7.48 -3.82 11.23
C THR A 44 -8.17 -3.23 9.99
N PHE A 45 -7.40 -2.92 8.95
CA PHE A 45 -7.95 -2.40 7.70
C PHE A 45 -8.91 -3.39 7.05
N GLU A 46 -8.49 -4.64 6.91
CA GLU A 46 -9.26 -5.72 6.28
C GLU A 46 -10.57 -5.97 7.00
N LYS A 47 -10.56 -5.95 8.34
CA LYS A 47 -11.77 -6.05 9.18
C LYS A 47 -12.78 -4.97 8.82
N TYR A 48 -12.36 -3.70 8.77
CA TYR A 48 -13.28 -2.59 8.48
C TYR A 48 -13.67 -2.55 7.00
N LEU A 49 -12.75 -2.81 6.08
CA LEU A 49 -13.06 -2.92 4.65
C LEU A 49 -14.12 -3.99 4.41
N ALA A 50 -13.98 -5.16 5.04
CA ALA A 50 -14.99 -6.22 4.97
C ALA A 50 -16.32 -5.80 5.60
N GLN A 51 -16.29 -5.16 6.78
CA GLN A 51 -17.49 -4.66 7.46
C GLN A 51 -18.33 -3.71 6.59
N TYR A 52 -17.67 -2.88 5.77
CA TYR A 52 -18.33 -1.91 4.91
C TYR A 52 -18.47 -2.39 3.45
N ASN A 53 -18.22 -3.67 3.16
CA ASN A 53 -18.24 -4.23 1.79
C ASN A 53 -17.36 -3.44 0.80
N LEU A 54 -16.19 -2.98 1.26
CA LEU A 54 -15.22 -2.26 0.46
C LEU A 54 -14.14 -3.22 -0.11
N PRO A 55 -13.53 -2.88 -1.26
CA PRO A 55 -12.44 -3.66 -1.82
C PRO A 55 -11.24 -3.77 -0.88
N GLN A 56 -10.73 -4.99 -0.68
CA GLN A 56 -9.57 -5.24 0.20
C GLN A 56 -8.29 -4.55 -0.29
N GLU A 57 -8.18 -4.32 -1.59
CA GLU A 57 -7.03 -3.64 -2.22
C GLU A 57 -6.84 -2.20 -1.75
N LEU A 58 -7.88 -1.55 -1.21
CA LEU A 58 -7.77 -0.19 -0.69
C LEU A 58 -6.75 -0.06 0.45
N LYS A 59 -6.46 -1.14 1.18
CA LYS A 59 -5.43 -1.16 2.23
C LYS A 59 -4.04 -0.74 1.72
N TYR A 60 -3.75 -0.96 0.43
CA TYR A 60 -2.46 -0.60 -0.16
C TYR A 60 -2.32 0.91 -0.38
N LEU A 61 -3.41 1.69 -0.38
CA LEU A 61 -3.32 3.16 -0.42
C LEU A 61 -2.57 3.70 0.80
N ALA A 62 -2.83 3.15 2.00
CA ALA A 62 -2.13 3.55 3.22
C ALA A 62 -0.60 3.31 3.16
N VAL A 63 -0.15 2.36 2.34
CA VAL A 63 1.29 2.15 2.06
C VAL A 63 1.85 3.30 1.24
N VAL A 64 1.13 3.73 0.20
CA VAL A 64 1.54 4.82 -0.69
C VAL A 64 1.57 6.15 0.07
N GLU A 65 0.54 6.43 0.88
CA GLU A 65 0.37 7.72 1.54
C GLU A 65 1.34 7.95 2.71
N SER A 66 1.55 6.93 3.56
CA SER A 66 2.30 7.11 4.80
C SER A 66 3.40 6.07 5.04
N ALA A 67 3.54 5.06 4.18
CA ALA A 67 4.34 3.87 4.45
C ALA A 67 3.95 3.19 5.78
N LEU A 68 2.67 3.27 6.15
CA LEU A 68 2.09 2.80 7.41
C LEU A 68 2.72 3.46 8.66
N ILE A 69 3.13 4.72 8.56
CA ILE A 69 3.67 5.49 9.68
C ILE A 69 2.51 6.24 10.37
N PRO A 70 2.12 5.88 11.61
CA PRO A 70 0.96 6.47 12.27
C PRO A 70 1.15 7.95 12.64
N THR A 71 2.40 8.40 12.70
CA THR A 71 2.78 9.79 13.00
C THR A 71 3.08 10.61 11.76
N ALA A 72 2.79 10.09 10.55
CA ALA A 72 2.98 10.83 9.31
C ALA A 72 2.13 12.11 9.32
N LYS A 73 2.73 13.20 8.85
CA LYS A 73 2.11 14.52 8.77
C LYS A 73 2.57 15.23 7.50
N SER A 74 1.62 15.65 6.67
CA SER A 74 1.92 16.43 5.47
C SER A 74 2.17 17.91 5.79
N PRO A 75 2.78 18.67 4.86
CA PRO A 75 2.98 20.11 5.03
C PRO A 75 1.67 20.90 5.21
N VAL A 76 0.56 20.41 4.64
CA VAL A 76 -0.78 21.02 4.73
C VAL A 76 -1.61 20.50 5.91
N GLY A 77 -1.00 19.70 6.79
CA GLY A 77 -1.52 19.41 8.11
C GLY A 77 -2.36 18.16 8.25
N ALA A 78 -2.53 17.37 7.20
CA ALA A 78 -3.23 16.10 7.34
C ALA A 78 -2.28 15.00 7.85
N VAL A 79 -2.84 14.02 8.56
CA VAL A 79 -2.09 13.12 9.46
C VAL A 79 -2.55 11.67 9.40
N GLY A 80 -1.64 10.76 9.77
CA GLY A 80 -1.95 9.35 10.06
C GLY A 80 -1.64 8.39 8.92
N LEU A 81 -2.19 7.18 9.02
CA LEU A 81 -1.86 6.06 8.14
C LEU A 81 -2.38 6.22 6.69
N TRP A 82 -3.47 6.97 6.51
CA TRP A 82 -4.23 7.08 5.26
C TRP A 82 -4.07 8.45 4.58
N GLN A 83 -2.95 9.13 4.83
CA GLN A 83 -2.84 10.56 4.59
C GLN A 83 -2.85 10.96 3.12
#